data_AF-A0A956R843-F1
#
_entry.id   AF-A0A956R843-F1
#
_cell.length_a   1.000
_cell.length_b   1.000
_cell.length_c   1.000
_cell.angle_alpha   90.00
_cell.angle_beta   90.00
_cell.angle_gamma   90.00
#
_symmetry.space_group_name_H-M   'P 1'
#
loop_
_entity.id
_entity.type
_entity.pdbx_description
1 polymer ?
#
loop_
_entity_poly.entity_id
_entity_poly.type
_entity_poly.pdbx_seq_one_letter_code
_entity_poly.pdbx_strand_id
1 'polypeptide(L)'
;HAKLRAPTHPLVPVEHSPGVIFHCTAGRRPIDENDALAAWRATQATHQKGNGWSDIGYHLGIAPHGAILEGRGWDTVGAHTKDRNRCLGVVVQGKGIELTDHERLTIDWIIAEHDRRHGRGFVVGHRFFSPHKSCPGPAVLAYLGERYGDRTP
;
A
#
# COMPACT_ATOMS: atom_id res chain seq x y z
N HIS A 1 0.41 11.04 -16.92
CA HIS A 1 0.84 9.77 -16.28
C HIS A 1 2.34 9.74 -16.08
N ALA A 2 2.81 10.08 -14.88
CA ALA A 2 4.23 10.00 -14.54
C ALA A 2 4.51 8.62 -13.91
N LYS A 3 4.94 7.66 -14.74
CA LYS A 3 5.25 6.29 -14.30
C LYS A 3 6.52 6.24 -13.44
N LEU A 4 6.58 5.27 -12.53
CA LEU A 4 7.83 4.87 -11.87
C LEU A 4 8.83 4.32 -12.90
N ARG A 5 10.12 4.23 -12.52
CA ARG A 5 11.10 3.54 -13.38
C ARG A 5 10.85 2.02 -13.36
N ALA A 6 11.39 1.30 -14.33
CA ALA A 6 11.27 -0.14 -14.37
C ALA A 6 11.90 -0.81 -13.12
N PRO A 7 11.39 -1.99 -12.70
CA PRO A 7 12.08 -2.83 -11.74
C PRO A 7 13.52 -3.14 -12.16
N THR A 8 14.45 -3.22 -11.21
CA THR A 8 15.86 -3.58 -11.48
C THR A 8 16.03 -5.08 -11.77
N HIS A 9 15.06 -5.90 -11.38
CA HIS A 9 14.98 -7.33 -11.65
C HIS A 9 13.53 -7.72 -11.94
N PRO A 10 13.28 -8.80 -12.70
CA PRO A 10 11.92 -9.31 -12.92
C PRO A 10 11.16 -9.53 -11.61
N LEU A 11 9.90 -9.09 -11.58
CA LEU A 11 9.01 -9.34 -10.44
C LEU A 11 8.43 -10.75 -10.55
N VAL A 12 8.25 -11.40 -9.39
CA VAL A 12 7.67 -12.75 -9.32
C VAL A 12 6.15 -12.65 -9.35
N PRO A 13 5.44 -13.33 -10.26
CA PRO A 13 3.98 -13.31 -10.30
C PRO A 13 3.31 -13.95 -9.08
N VAL A 14 2.09 -13.53 -8.77
CA VAL A 14 1.20 -14.12 -7.77
C VAL A 14 -0.15 -14.39 -8.41
N GLU A 15 -0.59 -15.65 -8.40
CA GLU A 15 -1.91 -16.03 -8.94
C GLU A 15 -3.07 -15.68 -8.00
N HIS A 16 -2.82 -15.78 -6.68
CA HIS A 16 -3.84 -15.50 -5.67
C HIS A 16 -3.23 -14.72 -4.48
N SER A 17 -3.86 -13.59 -4.17
CA SER A 17 -3.54 -12.76 -3.01
C SER A 17 -4.58 -12.97 -1.91
N PRO A 18 -4.22 -13.49 -0.73
CA PRO A 18 -5.18 -13.89 0.31
C PRO A 18 -5.81 -12.71 1.08
N GLY A 19 -5.32 -11.48 0.86
CA GLY A 19 -5.84 -10.30 1.54
C GLY A 19 -5.06 -9.04 1.24
N VAL A 20 -5.49 -7.94 1.87
CA VAL A 20 -4.93 -6.60 1.72
C VAL A 20 -4.30 -6.15 3.04
N ILE A 21 -3.05 -5.70 2.98
CA ILE A 21 -2.30 -5.15 4.10
C ILE A 21 -2.04 -3.67 3.84
N PHE A 22 -2.61 -2.81 4.67
CA PHE A 22 -2.42 -1.36 4.59
C PHE A 22 -1.19 -0.89 5.38
N HIS A 23 -0.48 0.05 4.78
CA HIS A 23 0.74 0.69 5.28
C HIS A 23 0.60 2.21 5.28
N CYS A 24 1.57 2.89 5.90
CA CYS A 24 1.83 4.31 5.68
C CYS A 24 3.30 4.51 5.31
N THR A 25 3.63 5.55 4.55
CA THR A 25 5.03 5.85 4.20
C THR A 25 5.86 6.35 5.40
N ALA A 26 5.19 6.74 6.49
CA ALA A 26 5.77 7.37 7.69
C ALA A 26 6.47 8.73 7.45
N GLY A 27 6.48 9.21 6.20
CA GLY A 27 7.07 10.48 5.80
C GLY A 27 6.12 11.66 5.93
N ARG A 28 6.55 12.81 5.38
CA ARG A 28 5.69 13.99 5.18
C ARG A 28 4.52 13.61 4.27
N ARG A 29 3.34 14.12 4.60
CA ARG A 29 2.15 14.03 3.75
C ARG A 29 2.31 14.95 2.53
N PRO A 30 2.15 14.45 1.29
CA PRO A 30 2.24 15.30 0.10
C PRO A 30 1.14 16.36 0.06
N ILE A 31 1.42 17.50 -0.55
CA ILE A 31 0.48 18.65 -0.57
C ILE A 31 -0.27 18.79 -1.90
N ASP A 32 0.21 18.19 -2.98
CA ASP A 32 -0.41 18.20 -4.30
C ASP A 32 -0.02 16.94 -5.11
N GLU A 33 -0.48 16.86 -6.36
CA GLU A 33 -0.19 15.74 -7.27
C GLU A 33 1.29 15.59 -7.61
N ASN A 34 1.98 16.70 -7.91
CA ASN A 34 3.39 16.67 -8.27
C ASN A 34 4.24 16.21 -7.10
N ASP A 35 3.91 16.67 -5.90
CA ASP A 35 4.55 16.28 -4.66
C ASP A 35 4.30 14.81 -4.31
N ALA A 36 3.07 14.31 -4.53
CA ALA A 36 2.73 12.91 -4.35
C ALA A 36 3.56 12.00 -5.27
N LEU A 37 3.69 12.38 -6.54
CA LEU A 37 4.51 11.66 -7.53
C LEU A 37 6.01 11.73 -7.19
N ALA A 38 6.50 12.90 -6.74
CA ALA A 38 7.88 13.05 -6.30
C ALA A 38 8.19 12.17 -5.09
N ALA A 39 7.31 12.15 -4.08
CA ALA A 39 7.43 11.28 -2.91
C ALA A 39 7.39 9.79 -3.31
N TRP A 40 6.57 9.41 -4.30
CA TRP A 40 6.49 8.04 -4.80
C TRP A 40 7.80 7.58 -5.47
N ARG A 41 8.36 8.43 -6.35
CA ARG A 41 9.66 8.19 -6.99
C ARG A 41 10.80 8.13 -5.97
N ALA A 42 10.79 9.03 -4.97
CA ALA A 42 11.76 9.01 -3.89
C ALA A 42 11.69 7.70 -3.10
N THR A 43 10.48 7.23 -2.79
CA THR A 43 10.26 5.93 -2.12
C THR A 43 10.84 4.77 -2.94
N GLN A 44 10.57 4.73 -4.25
CA GLN A 44 11.14 3.71 -5.13
C GLN A 44 12.68 3.80 -5.18
N ALA A 45 13.23 5.01 -5.24
CA ALA A 45 14.67 5.24 -5.22
C ALA A 45 15.32 4.71 -3.95
N THR A 46 14.75 4.99 -2.77
CA THR A 46 15.21 4.46 -1.49
C THR A 46 15.13 2.94 -1.44
N HIS A 47 14.04 2.34 -1.91
CA HIS A 47 13.90 0.88 -1.89
C HIS A 47 14.90 0.16 -2.80
N GLN A 48 15.11 0.66 -4.02
CA GLN A 48 16.03 0.02 -4.97
C GLN A 48 17.50 0.35 -4.68
N LYS A 49 17.84 1.61 -4.35
CA LYS A 49 19.24 2.03 -4.12
C LYS A 49 19.69 1.83 -2.67
N GLY A 50 18.79 2.04 -1.72
CA GLY A 50 19.08 1.90 -0.28
C GLY A 50 18.94 0.46 0.21
N ASN A 51 17.82 -0.19 -0.09
CA ASN A 51 17.54 -1.54 0.40
C ASN A 51 17.95 -2.65 -0.58
N GLY A 52 18.31 -2.31 -1.82
CA GLY A 52 18.66 -3.28 -2.87
C GLY A 52 17.47 -4.07 -3.42
N TRP A 53 16.22 -3.62 -3.20
CA TRP A 53 15.03 -4.33 -3.67
C TRP A 53 14.85 -4.18 -5.17
N SER A 54 14.14 -5.13 -5.80
CA SER A 54 13.85 -5.08 -7.24
C SER A 54 13.00 -3.86 -7.63
N ASP A 55 12.13 -3.40 -6.73
CA ASP A 55 11.25 -2.27 -6.94
C ASP A 55 10.75 -1.71 -5.59
N ILE A 56 9.94 -0.64 -5.62
CA ILE A 56 9.17 -0.15 -4.48
C ILE A 56 8.48 -1.32 -3.76
N GLY A 57 8.55 -1.40 -2.43
CA GLY A 57 8.07 -2.58 -1.70
C GLY A 57 6.56 -2.80 -1.71
N TYR A 58 5.78 -1.82 -2.16
CA TYR A 58 4.33 -1.82 -2.16
C TYR A 58 3.77 -2.08 -3.57
N HIS A 59 2.55 -2.61 -3.62
CA HIS A 59 1.82 -2.87 -4.85
C HIS A 59 1.18 -1.59 -5.37
N LEU A 60 0.52 -0.85 -4.48
CA LEU A 60 -0.18 0.40 -4.76
C LEU A 60 0.09 1.43 -3.67
N GLY A 61 0.11 2.71 -4.05
CA GLY A 61 0.08 3.85 -3.14
C GLY A 61 -1.22 4.64 -3.27
N ILE A 62 -1.62 5.32 -2.22
CA ILE A 62 -2.76 6.24 -2.21
C ILE A 62 -2.25 7.64 -1.83
N ALA A 63 -2.46 8.60 -2.72
CA ALA A 63 -2.15 9.99 -2.48
C ALA A 63 -3.31 10.70 -1.74
N PRO A 64 -3.05 11.84 -1.05
CA PRO A 64 -4.08 12.59 -0.31
C PRO A 64 -5.33 13.00 -1.11
N HIS A 65 -5.18 13.20 -2.42
CA HIS A 65 -6.26 13.53 -3.35
C HIS A 65 -6.93 12.30 -3.97
N GLY A 66 -6.67 11.09 -3.44
CA GLY A 66 -7.28 9.83 -3.86
C GLY A 66 -6.65 9.14 -5.06
N ALA A 67 -5.62 9.73 -5.69
CA ALA A 67 -4.95 9.08 -6.82
C ALA A 67 -4.27 7.78 -6.38
N ILE A 68 -4.44 6.74 -7.19
CA ILE A 68 -3.74 5.48 -7.06
C ILE A 68 -2.39 5.59 -7.75
N LEU A 69 -1.33 5.35 -7.00
CA LEU A 69 0.05 5.36 -7.47
C LEU A 69 0.49 3.92 -7.69
N GLU A 70 0.68 3.53 -8.95
CA GLU A 70 1.10 2.16 -9.27
C GLU A 70 2.54 1.90 -8.79
N GLY A 71 2.74 0.80 -8.08
CA GLY A 71 4.03 0.25 -7.70
C GLY A 71 4.28 -1.07 -8.44
N ARG A 72 4.34 -2.16 -7.69
CA ARG A 72 4.53 -3.52 -8.25
C ARG A 72 3.32 -4.09 -9.00
N GLY A 73 2.19 -3.36 -9.03
CA GLY A 73 0.95 -3.83 -9.62
C GLY A 73 0.22 -4.84 -8.73
N TRP A 74 -0.81 -5.49 -9.27
CA TRP A 74 -1.74 -6.33 -8.50
C TRP A 74 -1.25 -7.77 -8.27
N ASP A 75 -0.57 -8.34 -9.26
CA ASP A 75 -0.39 -9.79 -9.37
C ASP A 75 1.08 -10.19 -9.26
N THR A 76 1.83 -9.56 -8.35
CA THR A 76 3.25 -9.85 -8.10
C THR A 76 3.58 -9.96 -6.62
N VAL A 77 4.77 -10.47 -6.28
CA VAL A 77 5.26 -10.54 -4.91
C VAL A 77 5.81 -9.17 -4.47
N GLY A 78 5.31 -8.68 -3.35
CA GLY A 78 5.74 -7.45 -2.68
C GLY A 78 7.05 -7.56 -1.89
N ALA A 79 7.37 -6.50 -1.15
CA ALA A 79 8.45 -6.49 -0.14
C ALA A 79 8.06 -5.71 1.12
N HIS A 80 6.75 -5.57 1.38
CA HIS A 80 6.19 -4.67 2.40
C HIS A 80 5.99 -5.32 3.77
N THR A 81 5.82 -6.64 3.85
CA THR A 81 5.52 -7.34 5.10
C THR A 81 6.18 -8.71 5.08
N LYS A 82 7.15 -8.91 5.99
CA LYS A 82 7.88 -10.18 6.13
C LYS A 82 6.90 -11.35 6.20
N ASP A 83 7.18 -12.40 5.44
CA ASP A 83 6.39 -13.64 5.33
C ASP A 83 4.94 -13.47 4.83
N ARG A 84 4.56 -12.25 4.39
CA ARG A 84 3.22 -11.91 3.86
C ARG A 84 3.26 -11.14 2.53
N ASN A 85 4.39 -11.17 1.84
CA ASN A 85 4.61 -10.44 0.57
C ASN A 85 3.76 -10.96 -0.62
N ARG A 86 3.02 -12.06 -0.46
CA ARG A 86 2.03 -12.53 -1.44
C ARG A 86 0.66 -11.85 -1.29
N CYS A 87 0.46 -11.06 -0.24
CA CYS A 87 -0.75 -10.28 -0.03
C CYS A 87 -0.66 -8.95 -0.78
N LEU A 88 -1.80 -8.33 -1.11
CA LEU A 88 -1.80 -7.00 -1.68
C LEU A 88 -1.33 -6.01 -0.61
N GLY A 89 -0.34 -5.20 -0.96
CA GLY A 89 0.31 -4.26 -0.05
C GLY A 89 0.05 -2.85 -0.51
N VAL A 90 -0.80 -2.13 0.22
CA VAL A 90 -1.26 -0.78 -0.14
C VAL A 90 -0.69 0.21 0.85
N VAL A 91 -0.13 1.32 0.40
CA VAL A 91 0.45 2.34 1.29
C VAL A 91 -0.25 3.68 1.13
N VAL A 92 -0.71 4.26 2.24
CA VAL A 92 -1.22 5.64 2.28
C VAL A 92 -0.04 6.60 2.46
N GLN A 93 0.07 7.62 1.62
CA GLN A 93 1.15 8.60 1.74
C GLN A 93 1.00 9.48 2.98
N GLY A 94 2.05 9.53 3.80
CA GLY A 94 2.09 10.23 5.08
C GLY A 94 2.17 9.27 6.25
N LYS A 95 1.72 9.73 7.42
CA LYS A 95 1.77 8.98 8.69
C LYS A 95 0.49 8.22 9.05
N GLY A 96 -0.56 8.36 8.23
CA GLY A 96 -1.88 7.78 8.50
C GLY A 96 -2.53 8.27 9.81
N ILE A 97 -2.20 9.50 10.22
CA ILE A 97 -2.81 10.18 11.37
C ILE A 97 -4.13 10.86 11.01
N GLU A 98 -4.38 11.05 9.71
CA GLU A 98 -5.57 11.62 9.11
C GLU A 98 -5.87 10.88 7.79
N LEU A 99 -7.12 10.92 7.35
CA LEU A 99 -7.58 10.42 6.06
C LEU A 99 -8.58 11.40 5.45
N THR A 100 -8.39 11.76 4.19
CA THR A 100 -9.39 12.50 3.40
C THR A 100 -10.50 11.56 2.93
N ASP A 101 -11.63 12.13 2.52
CA ASP A 101 -12.71 11.34 1.91
C ASP A 101 -12.25 10.67 0.61
N HIS A 102 -11.40 11.33 -0.16
CA HIS A 102 -10.80 10.75 -1.36
C HIS A 102 -9.94 9.53 -1.04
N GLU A 103 -9.13 9.56 0.02
CA GLU A 103 -8.36 8.39 0.44
C GLU A 103 -9.27 7.24 0.92
N ARG A 104 -10.33 7.55 1.68
CA ARG A 104 -11.31 6.55 2.14
C ARG A 104 -12.01 5.86 0.97
N LEU A 105 -12.48 6.64 0.00
CA LEU A 105 -13.08 6.11 -1.23
C LEU A 105 -12.10 5.23 -2.01
N THR A 106 -10.84 5.63 -2.11
CA THR A 106 -9.81 4.84 -2.79
C THR A 106 -9.45 3.56 -2.01
N ILE A 107 -9.42 3.59 -0.68
CA ILE A 107 -9.25 2.39 0.16
C ILE A 107 -10.37 1.39 -0.15
N ASP A 108 -11.62 1.84 -0.09
CA ASP A 108 -12.79 1.00 -0.35
C ASP A 108 -12.75 0.41 -1.76
N TRP A 109 -12.42 1.23 -2.77
CA TRP A 109 -12.30 0.80 -4.16
C TRP A 109 -11.20 -0.25 -4.33
N ILE A 110 -10.02 -0.07 -3.73
CA ILE A 110 -8.91 -1.04 -3.83
C ILE A 110 -9.30 -2.37 -3.20
N ILE A 111 -9.99 -2.37 -2.06
CA ILE A 111 -10.47 -3.59 -1.40
C ILE A 111 -11.50 -4.31 -2.28
N ALA A 112 -12.47 -3.59 -2.84
CA ALA A 112 -13.45 -4.16 -3.75
C ALA A 112 -12.81 -4.74 -5.03
N GLU A 113 -11.80 -4.06 -5.57
CA GLU A 113 -11.07 -4.53 -6.74
C GLU A 113 -10.18 -5.75 -6.42
N HIS A 114 -9.60 -5.82 -5.22
CA HIS A 114 -8.92 -7.02 -4.74
C HIS A 114 -9.90 -8.20 -4.66
N ASP A 115 -11.07 -7.99 -4.05
CA ASP A 115 -12.11 -9.03 -3.93
C ASP A 115 -12.58 -9.53 -5.31
N ARG A 116 -12.71 -8.62 -6.28
CA ARG A 116 -13.08 -8.98 -7.66
C ARG A 116 -12.03 -9.86 -8.35
N ARG A 117 -10.74 -9.68 -8.03
CA ARG A 117 -9.62 -10.40 -8.65
C ARG A 117 -9.30 -11.73 -7.97
N HIS A 118 -9.36 -11.76 -6.64
CA HIS A 118 -8.84 -12.90 -5.86
C HIS A 118 -9.90 -13.53 -4.95
N GLY A 119 -11.14 -13.01 -4.93
CA GLY A 119 -12.15 -13.39 -3.96
C GLY A 119 -11.98 -12.65 -2.63
N ARG A 120 -13.00 -12.74 -1.76
CA ARG A 120 -13.05 -12.01 -0.48
C ARG A 120 -11.88 -12.44 0.43
N GLY A 121 -10.88 -11.56 0.57
CA GLY A 121 -9.72 -11.77 1.44
C GLY A 121 -9.83 -11.11 2.81
N PHE A 122 -8.79 -11.25 3.65
CA PHE A 122 -8.68 -10.44 4.86
C PHE A 122 -8.28 -8.99 4.53
N VAL A 123 -8.56 -8.04 5.42
CA VAL A 123 -8.19 -6.62 5.33
C VAL A 123 -7.65 -6.16 6.68
N VAL A 124 -6.36 -5.86 6.74
CA VAL A 124 -5.71 -5.44 7.99
C VAL A 124 -4.68 -4.35 7.76
N GLY A 125 -4.33 -3.61 8.82
CA GLY A 125 -3.13 -2.77 8.84
C GLY A 125 -1.87 -3.59 9.09
N HIS A 126 -0.70 -3.09 8.66
CA HIS A 126 0.60 -3.70 8.92
C HIS A 126 0.83 -4.04 10.41
N ARG A 127 0.31 -3.21 11.32
CA ARG A 127 0.36 -3.46 12.77
C ARG A 127 -0.21 -4.81 13.18
N PHE A 128 -1.17 -5.37 12.46
CA PHE A 128 -1.74 -6.69 12.77
C PHE A 128 -0.66 -7.79 12.77
N PHE A 129 0.24 -7.78 11.78
CA PHE A 129 1.37 -8.72 11.69
C PHE A 129 2.66 -8.21 12.34
N SER A 130 2.66 -6.97 12.83
CA SER A 130 3.83 -6.34 13.47
C SER A 130 3.38 -5.38 14.58
N PRO A 131 2.92 -5.90 15.74
CA PRO A 131 2.22 -5.12 16.76
C PRO A 131 3.02 -3.92 17.32
N HIS A 132 4.35 -4.00 17.27
CA HIS A 132 5.26 -2.94 17.72
C HIS A 132 5.38 -1.76 16.73
N LYS A 133 4.86 -1.87 15.51
CA LYS A 133 4.89 -0.79 14.52
C LYS A 133 3.66 0.11 14.69
N SER A 134 3.85 1.41 14.49
CA SER A 134 2.75 2.39 14.42
C SER A 134 2.01 2.36 13.08
N CYS A 135 2.65 1.83 12.03
CA CYS A 135 2.10 1.70 10.67
C CYS A 135 0.86 0.77 10.65
N PRO A 136 -0.26 1.15 9.98
CA PRO A 136 -0.42 2.25 9.02
C PRO A 136 -0.82 3.61 9.61
N GLY A 137 -0.75 3.78 10.92
CA GLY A 137 -1.21 5.00 11.59
C GLY A 137 -2.64 4.87 12.12
N PRO A 138 -3.01 5.72 13.10
CA PRO A 138 -4.25 5.56 13.85
C PRO A 138 -5.51 5.79 13.01
N ALA A 139 -5.53 6.75 12.08
CA ALA A 139 -6.72 7.03 11.27
C ALA A 139 -7.01 5.89 10.27
N VAL A 140 -5.96 5.30 9.68
CA VAL A 140 -6.11 4.13 8.82
C VAL A 140 -6.62 2.94 9.62
N LEU A 141 -6.03 2.66 10.80
CA LEU A 141 -6.49 1.57 11.67
C LEU A 141 -7.95 1.73 12.11
N ALA A 142 -8.35 2.94 12.50
CA ALA A 142 -9.72 3.23 12.89
C ALA A 142 -10.71 2.97 11.74
N TYR A 143 -10.39 3.46 10.53
CA TYR A 143 -11.25 3.27 9.36
C TYR A 143 -11.41 1.80 8.97
N LEU A 144 -10.30 1.04 8.98
CA LEU A 144 -10.35 -0.40 8.68
C LEU A 144 -11.12 -1.17 9.75
N GLY A 145 -10.94 -0.83 11.03
CA GLY A 145 -11.67 -1.48 12.13
C GLY A 145 -13.17 -1.23 12.07
N GLU A 146 -13.59 -0.02 11.72
CA GLU A 146 -15.01 0.35 11.59
C GLU A 146 -15.71 -0.36 10.43
N ARG A 147 -15.05 -0.46 9.26
CA ARG A 147 -15.69 -0.97 8.02
C ARG A 147 -15.40 -2.43 7.71
N TYR A 148 -14.27 -2.95 8.18
CA TYR A 148 -13.72 -4.25 7.79
C TYR A 148 -13.21 -5.05 8.99
N GLY A 149 -13.64 -4.71 10.21
CA GLY A 149 -13.19 -5.37 11.44
C GLY A 149 -13.51 -6.87 11.51
N ASP A 150 -14.45 -7.36 10.70
CA ASP A 150 -14.79 -8.78 10.53
C ASP A 150 -13.86 -9.53 9.54
N ARG A 151 -12.96 -8.81 8.85
CA ARG A 151 -12.07 -9.35 7.81
C ARG A 151 -10.64 -9.59 8.31
N THR A 152 -10.47 -10.32 9.41
CA THR A 152 -9.14 -10.74 9.89
C THR A 152 -8.73 -12.11 9.31
N PRO A 153 -7.42 -12.40 9.16
CA PRO A 153 -6.93 -13.72 8.77
C PRO A 153 -7.32 -14.85 9.74
#